data_AF-A0A2M9TIM1-F1
#
_entry.id   AF-A0A2M9TIM1-F1
#
_cell.length_a   1.000
_cell.length_b   1.000
_cell.length_c   1.000
_cell.angle_alpha   90.00
_cell.angle_beta   90.00
_cell.angle_gamma   90.00
#
_symmetry.space_group_name_H-M   'P 1'
#
loop_
_entity.id
_entity.type
_entity.pdbx_description
1 polymer ?
#
loop_
_entity_poly.entity_id
_entity_poly.type
_entity_poly.pdbx_seq_one_letter_code
_entity_poly.pdbx_strand_id
1 'polypeptide(L)'
;MWDEELEDGDKIDLFINQKIVLENFEIKNQKKIIKIPFSNSDVSVTVIANNVGQKAPNTVSLILRDKNNSHKIRTKLQQDEQAYIMLKSNQ
;
A
#
# COMPACT_ATOMS: atom_id res chain seq x y z
N MET A 1 2.10 -5.27 3.45
CA MET A 1 2.76 -3.95 3.44
C MET A 1 3.65 -3.82 4.66
N TRP A 2 4.81 -3.18 4.52
CA TRP A 2 5.75 -2.85 5.60
C TRP A 2 6.62 -1.68 5.15
N ASP A 3 7.28 -1.06 6.13
CA ASP A 3 8.31 -0.05 5.90
C ASP A 3 9.63 -0.78 5.64
N GLU A 4 10.26 -0.46 4.51
CA GLU A 4 11.52 -1.11 4.13
C GLU A 4 12.75 -0.28 4.50
N GLU A 5 12.59 0.98 4.91
CA GLU A 5 13.70 1.86 5.29
C GLU A 5 13.84 2.01 6.81
N LEU A 6 12.93 2.74 7.47
CA LEU A 6 13.07 3.07 8.89
C LEU A 6 11.70 3.33 9.51
N GLU A 7 11.39 2.69 10.65
CA GLU A 7 10.20 3.03 11.43
C GLU A 7 10.39 4.41 12.08
N ASP A 8 9.97 5.46 11.39
CA ASP A 8 10.11 6.84 11.84
C ASP A 8 8.76 7.57 12.00
N GLY A 9 7.66 6.81 11.88
CA GLY A 9 6.29 7.30 12.04
C GLY A 9 5.58 7.62 10.73
N ASP A 10 6.02 7.06 9.62
CA ASP A 10 5.31 7.06 8.34
C ASP A 10 3.86 6.55 8.48
N LYS A 11 2.90 7.35 8.07
CA LYS A 11 1.45 7.11 8.14
C LYS A 11 0.83 7.21 6.77
N ILE A 12 -0.04 6.26 6.47
CA ILE A 12 -0.70 6.18 5.18
C ILE A 12 -2.18 5.82 5.32
N ASP A 13 -2.94 6.20 4.30
CA ASP A 13 -4.25 5.64 4.03
C ASP A 13 -4.14 4.60 2.92
N LEU A 14 -4.79 3.45 3.12
CA LEU A 14 -4.90 2.38 2.13
C LEU A 14 -6.34 2.24 1.69
N PHE A 15 -6.57 2.46 0.40
CA PHE A 15 -7.84 2.20 -0.25
C PHE A 15 -7.73 0.97 -1.13
N ILE A 16 -8.72 0.09 -1.05
CA ILE A 16 -8.87 -1.04 -1.97
C ILE A 16 -10.25 -0.95 -2.60
N ASN A 17 -10.31 -0.93 -3.93
CA ASN A 17 -11.56 -0.73 -4.69
C ASN A 17 -12.33 0.51 -4.21
N GLN A 18 -11.61 1.62 -4.03
CA GLN A 18 -12.12 2.90 -3.53
C GLN A 18 -12.69 2.87 -2.10
N LYS A 19 -12.58 1.75 -1.38
CA LYS A 19 -12.97 1.64 0.03
C LYS A 19 -11.74 1.78 0.91
N ILE A 20 -11.83 2.60 1.95
CA ILE A 20 -10.78 2.71 2.95
C ILE A 20 -10.68 1.38 3.72
N VAL A 21 -9.48 0.82 3.76
CA VAL A 21 -9.18 -0.43 4.46
C VAL A 21 -8.29 -0.16 5.66
N LEU A 22 -7.39 0.82 5.55
CA LEU A 22 -6.60 1.36 6.64
C LEU A 22 -6.65 2.88 6.56
N GLU A 23 -6.89 3.51 7.69
CA GLU A 23 -6.93 4.97 7.84
C GLU A 23 -5.88 5.38 8.87
N ASN A 24 -5.09 6.39 8.53
CA ASN A 24 -4.01 6.96 9.32
C ASN A 24 -3.08 5.92 9.93
N PHE A 25 -2.80 4.88 9.14
CA PHE A 25 -2.10 3.70 9.61
C PHE A 25 -0.60 3.93 9.59
N GLU A 26 0.02 3.81 10.76
CA GLU A 26 1.46 3.85 10.91
C GLU A 26 2.10 2.58 10.35
N ILE A 27 2.93 2.74 9.34
CA ILE A 27 3.68 1.65 8.73
C ILE A 27 4.81 1.27 9.68
N LYS A 28 4.98 -0.04 9.82
CA LYS A 28 6.07 -0.63 10.59
C LYS A 28 6.87 -1.58 9.70
N ASN A 29 8.07 -1.94 10.11
CA ASN A 29 8.88 -2.98 9.48
C ASN A 29 8.19 -4.35 9.56
N GLN A 30 7.26 -4.51 10.52
CA GLN A 30 6.43 -5.71 10.59
C GLN A 30 5.41 -5.76 9.43
N LYS A 31 5.47 -6.85 8.66
CA LYS A 31 4.57 -7.09 7.53
C LYS A 31 3.11 -7.25 7.98
N LYS A 32 2.27 -6.29 7.57
CA LYS A 32 0.81 -6.43 7.64
C LYS A 32 0.29 -7.17 6.40
N ILE A 33 -0.47 -8.24 6.63
CA ILE A 33 -1.13 -9.03 5.59
C ILE A 33 -2.62 -8.71 5.61
N ILE A 34 -3.15 -8.27 4.46
CA ILE A 34 -4.57 -7.98 4.26
C ILE A 34 -5.08 -8.97 3.24
N LYS A 35 -6.10 -9.75 3.60
CA LYS A 35 -6.78 -10.67 2.69
C LYS A 35 -8.03 -9.99 2.16
N ILE A 36 -8.11 -9.84 0.86
CA ILE A 36 -9.28 -9.29 0.17
C ILE A 36 -9.93 -10.36 -0.70
N PRO A 37 -11.27 -10.42 -0.76
CA PRO A 37 -11.96 -11.29 -1.70
C PRO A 37 -11.71 -10.81 -3.12
N PHE A 38 -11.15 -11.68 -3.97
CA PHE A 38 -10.90 -11.39 -5.38
C PHE A 38 -12.14 -11.79 -6.19
N SER A 39 -13.07 -10.85 -6.38
CA SER A 39 -14.36 -11.10 -7.03
C SER A 39 -14.30 -10.94 -8.55
N ASN A 40 -13.40 -11.68 -9.25
CA ASN A 40 -13.27 -11.71 -10.72
C ASN A 40 -13.26 -10.35 -11.45
N SER A 41 -13.04 -9.26 -10.71
CA SER A 41 -13.12 -7.88 -11.15
C SER A 41 -11.77 -7.22 -10.91
N ASP A 42 -11.48 -6.17 -11.68
CA ASP A 42 -10.27 -5.38 -11.49
C ASP A 42 -10.14 -4.93 -10.03
N VAL A 43 -8.94 -5.10 -9.48
CA VAL A 43 -8.63 -4.67 -8.12
C VAL A 43 -7.77 -3.42 -8.19
N SER A 44 -8.27 -2.33 -7.62
CA SER A 44 -7.48 -1.11 -7.44
C SER A 44 -6.99 -1.01 -6.01
N VAL A 45 -5.70 -0.70 -5.85
CA VAL A 45 -5.08 -0.41 -4.57
C VAL A 45 -4.48 0.98 -4.66
N THR A 46 -4.92 1.87 -3.77
CA THR A 46 -4.40 3.24 -3.66
C THR A 46 -3.79 3.41 -2.28
N VAL A 47 -2.59 3.96 -2.24
CA VAL A 47 -1.87 4.31 -1.02
C VAL A 47 -1.66 5.82 -1.06
N ILE A 48 -2.08 6.51 0.01
CA ILE A 48 -1.90 7.95 0.17
C ILE A 48 -0.98 8.16 1.38
N ALA A 49 0.06 8.96 1.21
CA ALA A 49 0.96 9.32 2.29
C ALA A 49 0.40 10.49 3.09
N ASN A 50 -0.07 10.23 4.31
CA ASN A 50 -0.62 11.26 5.18
C ASN A 50 0.48 12.10 5.84
N ASN A 51 1.70 11.55 5.94
CA ASN A 51 2.91 12.23 6.37
C ASN A 51 4.14 11.59 5.73
N VAL A 52 5.31 12.10 6.10
CA VAL A 52 6.64 11.61 5.67
C VAL A 52 7.52 11.18 6.86
N GLY A 53 6.88 10.80 7.97
CA GLY A 53 7.58 10.44 9.19
C GLY A 53 8.49 11.55 9.72
N GLN A 54 9.64 11.17 10.27
CA GLN A 54 10.70 12.12 10.65
C GLN A 54 11.63 12.44 9.48
N LYS A 55 11.75 11.56 8.49
CA LYS A 55 12.61 11.71 7.32
C LYS A 55 11.85 11.38 6.04
N ALA A 56 11.63 12.41 5.23
CA ALA A 56 11.10 12.23 3.89
C ALA A 56 12.06 11.43 2.98
N PRO A 57 11.53 10.65 2.01
CA PRO A 57 10.10 10.41 1.72
C PRO A 57 9.49 9.22 2.48
N ASN A 58 8.16 9.18 2.55
CA ASN A 58 7.40 8.04 3.08
C ASN A 58 7.64 6.81 2.20
N THR A 59 8.20 5.74 2.78
CA THR A 59 8.59 4.55 2.02
C THR A 59 7.71 3.35 2.33
N VAL A 60 6.76 3.10 1.42
CA VAL A 60 5.85 1.95 1.54
C VAL A 60 6.30 0.81 0.63
N SER A 61 6.50 -0.36 1.21
CA SER A 61 6.68 -1.60 0.47
C SER A 61 5.46 -2.49 0.62
N LEU A 62 4.89 -2.93 -0.50
CA LEU A 62 3.73 -3.81 -0.54
C LEU A 62 3.94 -4.96 -1.53
N ILE A 63 3.39 -6.13 -1.19
CA ILE A 63 3.38 -7.29 -2.08
C ILE A 63 1.92 -7.61 -2.34
N LEU A 64 1.53 -7.52 -3.60
CA LEU A 64 0.28 -8.08 -4.10
C LEU A 64 0.55 -9.52 -4.51
N ARG A 65 -0.22 -10.45 -3.95
CA ARG A 65 -0.19 -11.86 -4.36
C ARG A 65 -1.54 -12.21 -4.94
N ASP A 66 -1.54 -12.66 -6.19
CA ASP A 66 -2.68 -13.34 -6.79
C ASP A 66 -2.48 -14.88 -6.65
N LYS A 67 -3.32 -15.69 -7.30
CA LYS A 67 -3.22 -17.17 -7.22
C LYS A 67 -1.86 -17.70 -7.72
N ASN A 68 -1.26 -17.08 -8.72
CA ASN A 68 -0.09 -17.59 -9.45
C ASN A 68 1.10 -16.62 -9.47
N ASN A 69 0.89 -15.34 -9.18
CA ASN A 69 1.87 -14.27 -9.30
C ASN A 69 2.01 -13.49 -8.00
N SER A 70 3.20 -12.94 -7.80
CA SER A 70 3.46 -11.96 -6.75
C SER A 70 4.14 -10.73 -7.33
N HIS A 71 3.54 -9.57 -7.13
CA HIS A 71 4.07 -8.29 -7.55
C HIS A 71 4.52 -7.52 -6.30
N LYS A 72 5.83 -7.36 -6.13
CA LYS A 72 6.39 -6.46 -5.12
C LYS A 72 6.42 -5.05 -5.69
N ILE A 73 5.90 -4.11 -4.92
CA ILE A 73 5.84 -2.69 -5.28
C ILE A 73 6.41 -1.91 -4.11
N ARG A 74 7.25 -0.93 -4.46
CA ARG A 74 7.91 -0.03 -3.52
C ARG A 74 7.62 1.38 -3.98
N THR A 75 7.08 2.20 -3.09
CA THR A 75 6.74 3.60 -3.38
C THR A 75 7.55 4.50 -2.49
N LYS A 76 7.86 5.70 -3.00
CA LYS A 76 8.46 6.80 -2.26
C LYS A 76 7.54 7.98 -2.47
N LEU A 77 6.81 8.37 -1.44
CA LEU A 77 5.76 9.39 -1.52
C LEU A 77 6.13 10.57 -0.62
N GLN A 78 5.91 11.78 -1.10
CA GLN A 78 5.86 12.97 -0.25
C GLN A 78 4.52 13.05 0.47
N GLN A 79 4.40 13.97 1.42
CA GLN A 79 3.13 14.22 2.09
C GLN A 79 2.06 14.59 1.06
N ASP A 80 0.87 14.01 1.22
CA ASP A 80 -0.29 14.17 0.35
C ASP A 80 -0.11 13.59 -1.08
N GLU A 81 1.01 12.93 -1.37
CA GLU A 81 1.16 12.16 -2.59
C GLU A 81 0.52 10.78 -2.48
N GLN A 82 0.10 10.27 -3.64
CA GLN A 82 -0.53 8.96 -3.73
C GLN A 82 0.10 8.09 -4.83
N ALA A 83 0.16 6.80 -4.55
CA ALA A 83 0.43 5.77 -5.54
C ALA A 83 -0.82 4.93 -5.74
N TYR A 84 -1.18 4.68 -7.00
CA TYR A 84 -2.28 3.78 -7.34
C TYR A 84 -1.78 2.64 -8.23
N ILE A 85 -2.33 1.46 -8.01
CA ILE A 85 -2.04 0.26 -8.77
C ILE A 85 -3.38 -0.39 -9.11
N MET A 86 -3.56 -0.74 -10.38
CA MET A 86 -4.72 -1.47 -10.84
C MET A 86 -4.28 -2.82 -11.39
N LEU A 87 -4.71 -3.89 -10.72
CA LEU A 87 -4.56 -5.24 -11.22
C LEU A 87 -5.76 -5.54 -12.11
N LYS A 88 -5.50 -5.66 -13.41
CA LYS A 88 -6.49 -6.15 -14.36
C LYS A 88 -6.51 -7.67 -14.34
N SER A 89 -7.68 -8.24 -14.15
CA SER A 89 -7.86 -9.67 -14.38
C SER A 89 -7.95 -9.86 -15.89
N ASN A 90 -6.83 -10.19 -16.56
CA ASN A 90 -6.92 -10.69 -17.93
C ASN A 90 -7.63 -12.05 -17.87
N GLN A 91 -8.89 -12.07 -18.28
CA GLN A 91 -9.66 -13.28 -18.56
C GLN A 91 -9.03 -14.05 -19.72
#